data_AF-A0A940EI84-F1
#
_entry.id   AF-A0A940EI84-F1
#
_cell.length_a   1.000
_cell.length_b   1.000
_cell.length_c   1.000
_cell.angle_alpha   90.00
_cell.angle_beta   90.00
_cell.angle_gamma   90.00
#
_symmetry.space_group_name_H-M   'P 1'
#
loop_
_entity.id
_entity.type
_entity.pdbx_description
1 polymer ?
#
loop_
_entity_poly.entity_id
_entity_poly.type
_entity_poly.pdbx_seq_one_letter_code
_entity_poly.pdbx_strand_id
1 'polypeptide(L)' 'MKSTTKRTQKDYSLAFKLSVVEQVEKGEMTYKQAQDKYGIQGCSTVLVWLRKHGRLDWSKGTPNYVIRTSHMSKP' A
#
# COMPACT_ATOMS: atom_id res chain seq x y z
N MET A 1 19.09 14.50 6.89
CA MET A 1 17.78 15.15 7.17
C MET A 1 16.79 14.65 6.13
N LYS A 2 15.70 13.97 6.51
CA LYS A 2 14.71 13.49 5.55
C LYS A 2 13.75 14.64 5.28
N SER A 3 13.94 15.33 4.16
CA SER A 3 13.04 16.39 3.70
C SER A 3 11.63 15.82 3.67
N THR A 4 10.77 16.26 4.59
CA THR A 4 9.34 15.89 4.58
C THR A 4 8.70 16.65 3.43
N THR A 5 8.89 16.16 2.21
CA THR A 5 8.20 16.67 1.01
C THR A 5 6.72 16.68 1.32
N LYS A 6 6.11 17.89 1.34
CA LYS A 6 4.70 18.08 1.67
C LYS A 6 3.86 17.05 0.91
N ARG A 7 2.98 16.34 1.62
CA ARG A 7 1.95 15.50 1.02
C ARG A 7 1.10 16.39 0.13
N THR A 8 1.36 16.39 -1.17
CA THR A 8 0.42 16.98 -2.11
C THR A 8 -0.74 16.03 -2.20
N GLN A 9 -1.96 16.54 -2.03
CA GLN A 9 -3.16 15.76 -2.28
C GLN A 9 -3.16 15.42 -3.78
N LYS A 10 -2.66 14.24 -4.12
CA LYS A 10 -2.83 13.67 -5.45
C LYS A 10 -4.16 12.93 -5.45
N ASP A 11 -5.12 13.47 -6.19
CA ASP A 11 -6.34 12.73 -6.50
C ASP A 11 -5.98 11.58 -7.43
N TYR A 12 -5.79 10.41 -6.84
CA TYR A 12 -5.64 9.17 -7.58
C TYR A 12 -6.98 8.81 -8.22
N SER A 13 -7.00 8.74 -9.56
CA SER A 13 -8.18 8.34 -10.32
C SER A 13 -8.63 6.94 -9.93
N LEU A 14 -9.93 6.65 -10.09
CA LEU A 14 -10.47 5.33 -9.77
C LEU A 14 -9.79 4.23 -10.59
N ALA A 15 -9.58 4.46 -11.89
CA ALA A 15 -8.87 3.52 -12.76
C ALA A 15 -7.47 3.20 -12.24
N PHE A 16 -6.72 4.21 -11.82
CA PHE A 16 -5.39 4.02 -11.23
C PHE A 16 -5.44 3.15 -9.97
N LYS A 17 -6.39 3.42 -9.07
CA LYS A 17 -6.57 2.62 -7.84
C LYS A 17 -6.86 1.15 -8.15
N LEU A 18 -7.73 0.90 -9.14
CA LEU A 18 -8.09 -0.45 -9.56
C LEU A 18 -6.89 -1.18 -10.19
N SER A 19 -6.13 -0.54 -11.07
CA SER A 19 -4.93 -1.15 -11.67
C SER A 19 -3.87 -1.52 -10.64
N VAL A 20 -3.71 -0.70 -9.59
CA VAL A 20 -2.79 -1.02 -8.48
C VAL A 20 -3.31 -2.20 -7.66
N VAL A 21 -4.61 -2.23 -7.35
CA VAL A 21 -5.23 -3.33 -6.61
C VAL A 21 -5.13 -4.64 -7.37
N GLU A 22 -5.42 -4.66 -8.67
CA GLU A 22 -5.34 -5.85 -9.52
C GLU A 22 -3.93 -6.44 -9.56
N GLN A 23 -2.89 -5.61 -9.77
CA GLN A 23 -1.50 -6.07 -9.79
C GLN A 23 -1.07 -6.66 -8.44
N VAL A 24 -1.56 -6.09 -7.33
CA VAL A 24 -1.27 -6.60 -5.99
C VAL A 24 -2.01 -7.89 -5.70
N GLU A 25 -3.29 -8.00 -6.10
CA GLU A 25 -4.09 -9.23 -5.93
C GLU A 25 -3.60 -10.38 -6.81
N LYS A 26 -3.08 -10.07 -8.01
CA LYS A 26 -2.43 -11.05 -8.88
C LYS A 26 -1.07 -11.54 -8.35
N GLY A 27 -0.52 -10.87 -7.33
CA GLY A 27 0.77 -11.19 -6.74
C GLY A 27 1.97 -10.71 -7.56
N GLU A 28 1.77 -9.84 -8.55
CA GLU A 28 2.85 -9.27 -9.36
C GLU A 28 3.70 -8.28 -8.57
N MET A 29 3.11 -7.63 -7.56
CA MET A 29 3.82 -6.75 -6.64
C MET A 29 3.18 -6.71 -5.26
N THR A 30 3.98 -6.47 -4.24
CA THR A 30 3.48 -6.20 -2.89
C THR A 30 2.99 -4.75 -2.77
N TYR A 31 2.12 -4.48 -1.79
CA TYR A 31 1.67 -3.11 -1.51
C TYR A 31 2.84 -2.14 -1.28
N LYS A 32 3.94 -2.60 -0.66
CA LYS A 32 5.13 -1.79 -0.40
C LYS A 32 5.88 -1.44 -1.69
N GLN A 33 5.97 -2.39 -2.62
CA GLN A 33 6.54 -2.13 -3.95
C GLN A 33 5.65 -1.20 -4.77
N ALA A 34 4.31 -1.36 -4.72
CA ALA A 34 3.38 -0.45 -5.36
C ALA A 34 3.54 0.99 -4.82
N GLN A 35 3.73 1.15 -3.51
CA GLN A 35 3.96 2.46 -2.93
C GLN A 35 5.22 3.14 -3.46
N ASP A 36 6.32 2.41 -3.55
CA ASP A 36 7.60 2.94 -4.04
C ASP A 36 7.52 3.25 -5.55
N LYS A 37 7.04 2.29 -6.34
CA LYS A 37 6.91 2.37 -7.81
C LYS A 37 6.03 3.54 -8.26
N TYR A 38 4.93 3.79 -7.54
CA TYR A 38 3.98 4.84 -7.89
C TYR A 38 4.11 6.11 -7.05
N GLY A 39 5.10 6.18 -6.16
CA GLY A 39 5.33 7.34 -5.29
C GLY A 39 4.17 7.64 -4.35
N ILE A 40 3.49 6.61 -3.84
CA ILE A 40 2.34 6.75 -2.93
C ILE A 40 2.86 6.99 -1.51
N GLN A 41 2.76 8.24 -1.06
CA GLN A 41 3.35 8.74 0.20
C GLN A 41 2.55 8.40 1.48
N GLY A 42 1.84 7.27 1.48
CA GLY A 42 1.05 6.79 2.63
C GLY A 42 1.08 5.27 2.77
N CYS A 43 1.61 4.79 3.90
CA CYS A 43 1.77 3.36 4.24
C CYS A 43 0.45 2.57 4.18
N SER A 44 -0.67 3.25 4.46
CA SER A 44 -2.00 2.66 4.47
C SER A 44 -2.80 2.92 3.20
N THR A 45 -2.33 3.77 2.27
CA THR A 45 -3.13 4.17 1.10
C THR A 45 -3.46 2.99 0.20
N VAL A 46 -2.47 2.17 -0.16
CA VAL A 46 -2.68 0.97 -0.98
C VAL A 46 -3.53 -0.05 -0.23
N LEU A 47 -3.34 -0.20 1.09
CA LEU A 47 -4.15 -1.09 1.94
C LEU A 47 -5.62 -0.64 2.04
N VAL A 48 -5.88 0.68 2.02
CA VAL A 48 -7.24 1.22 1.96
C VAL A 48 -7.89 0.91 0.61
N TRP A 49 -7.14 0.99 -0.49
CA TRP A 49 -7.66 0.61 -1.81
C TRP A 49 -7.97 -0.87 -1.89
N LEU A 50 -7.09 -1.73 -1.36
CA LEU A 50 -7.33 -3.17 -1.29
C LEU A 50 -8.57 -3.50 -0.46
N ARG A 51 -8.81 -2.80 0.65
CA ARG A 51 -10.03 -3.01 1.46
C ARG A 51 -11.31 -2.53 0.78
N LYS A 52 -11.24 -1.48 -0.03
CA LYS A 52 -12.41 -0.87 -0.67
C LYS A 52 -12.73 -1.47 -2.04
N HIS A 53 -11.72 -1.93 -2.75
CA HIS A 53 -11.80 -2.35 -4.14
C HIS A 53 -11.27 -3.77 -4.39
N GLY A 54 -10.59 -4.39 -3.42
CA GLY A 54 -10.13 -5.76 -3.53
C GLY A 54 -11.30 -6.75 -3.47
N ARG A 55 -11.10 -7.90 -4.11
CA ARG A 55 -12.04 -9.03 -4.15
C ARG A 55 -11.88 -9.97 -2.96
N LEU A 56 -10.71 -9.96 -2.30
CA LEU A 56 -10.53 -10.65 -1.03
C LEU A 56 -11.32 -9.91 0.07
N ASP A 57 -12.08 -10.63 0.89
CA ASP A 57 -12.71 -10.09 2.09
C ASP A 57 -11.68 -9.65 3.14
N TRP A 58 -11.07 -8.49 2.94
CA TRP A 58 -10.14 -7.86 3.88
C TRP A 58 -10.84 -7.28 5.12
N SER A 59 -12.18 -7.40 5.19
CA SER A 59 -13.04 -7.00 6.30
C SER A 59 -12.84 -7.83 7.57
N LYS A 60 -12.25 -9.05 7.46
CA LYS A 60 -12.01 -9.95 8.60
C LYS A 60 -10.81 -9.55 9.47
N GLY A 61 -10.27 -8.35 9.27
CA GLY A 61 -9.07 -7.87 9.95
C GLY A 61 -7.82 -8.39 9.25
N THR A 62 -6.79 -7.57 9.17
CA THR A 62 -5.46 -8.04 8.76
C THR A 62 -5.08 -9.21 9.66
N PRO A 63 -4.80 -10.41 9.13
CA PRO A 63 -4.19 -11.46 9.95
C PRO A 63 -2.95 -10.85 10.60
N ASN A 64 -2.77 -11.16 11.87
CA ASN A 64 -1.83 -10.53 12.81
C ASN A 64 -0.34 -10.77 12.45
N TYR A 65 -0.01 -10.93 11.18
CA TYR A 65 1.34 -11.14 10.66
C TYR A 65 2.20 -9.86 10.69
N VAL A 66 1.61 -8.69 10.98
CA VAL A 66 2.32 -7.40 10.98
C VAL A 66 2.92 -7.00 12.33
N ILE A 67 2.79 -7.79 13.41
CA ILE A 67 3.57 -7.59 14.65
C ILE A 67 4.91 -8.35 14.58
N ARG A 68 5.68 -8.16 13.51
CA ARG A 68 7.11 -8.52 13.47
C ARG A 68 7.96 -7.41 12.84
N THR A 69 7.61 -6.15 13.11
CA THR A 69 8.58 -5.05 12.98
C THR A 69 9.37 -4.90 14.28
N SER A 70 10.08 -5.95 14.68
CA SER A 70 11.21 -5.87 15.60
C SER A 70 12.38 -6.54 14.89
N HIS A 71 13.47 -5.78 14.71
CA HIS A 71 14.71 -6.17 14.02
C HIS A 71 14.68 -6.20 12.48
N MET A 72 14.75 -5.02 11.87
CA MET A 72 15.68 -4.85 10.74
C MET A 72 16.83 -3.97 11.23
N SER A 73 17.90 -4.64 11.66
CA SER A 73 19.21 -4.03 11.87
C SER A 73 19.68 -3.43 10.55
N LYS A 74 20.00 -2.15 10.56
CA LYS A 74 20.69 -1.48 9.44
C LYS A 74 22.15 -1.95 9.44
N PRO A 75 22.77 -2.22 8.27
CA PRO A 75 24.22 -2.10 8.14
C PRO A 75 24.67 -0.64 8.26
#